data_AF-A0A1E2WG89-F1
#
_entry.id   AF-A0A1E2WG89-F1
#
_cell.length_a   1.000
_cell.length_b   1.000
_cell.length_c   1.000
_cell.angle_alpha   90.00
_cell.angle_beta   90.00
_cell.angle_gamma   90.00
#
_symmetry.space_group_name_H-M   'P 1'
#
loop_
_entity.id
_entity.type
_entity.pdbx_description
1 polymer ?
#
loop_
_entity_poly.entity_id
_entity_poly.type
_entity_poly.pdbx_seq_one_letter_code
_entity_poly.pdbx_strand_id
1 'polypeptide(L)'
;MTNKINGSDTFSSLPSQVDLELLEALLEPEDANYPWNPGDEESEAYFQELEQQFGMEDLQGVELTKRSQDFYNHLDTLWSGITATPDDNGNLQQAVVLNLQETLRTTFSACVPQALLNTIATKAAEIFAARQLMSEQLVECVQTVLPTWGTEDLLVLARPFAYAMRSSESHNTASALSNLNNSEWAALSEVEKAKVSLAIASYAFTQLNNSQSEL
;
A
#
# COMPACT_ATOMS: atom_id res chain seq x y z
N MET A 1 46.76 -64.08 1.84
CA MET A 1 45.87 -63.19 1.07
C MET A 1 44.55 -63.08 1.84
N THR A 2 44.28 -61.87 2.32
CA THR A 2 43.09 -61.38 3.05
C THR A 2 41.89 -61.32 2.08
N ASN A 3 40.63 -61.55 2.46
CA ASN A 3 39.83 -60.78 3.42
C ASN A 3 38.74 -61.66 4.08
N LYS A 4 38.65 -61.56 5.41
CA LYS A 4 37.41 -61.85 6.16
C LYS A 4 36.49 -60.63 6.02
N ILE A 5 35.23 -60.85 5.66
CA ILE A 5 34.18 -59.83 5.78
C ILE A 5 33.31 -60.21 6.98
N ASN A 6 33.15 -59.26 7.88
CA ASN A 6 32.47 -59.35 9.17
C ASN A 6 31.22 -58.44 9.10
N GLY A 7 30.12 -58.87 9.74
CA GLY A 7 28.98 -58.03 10.15
C GLY A 7 27.92 -57.77 9.07
N SER A 8 26.64 -57.63 9.38
CA SER A 8 25.88 -57.78 10.63
C SER A 8 24.39 -57.70 10.25
N ASP A 9 23.57 -58.55 10.88
CA ASP A 9 22.22 -58.25 11.35
C ASP A 9 21.18 -57.69 10.34
N THR A 10 20.61 -58.58 9.52
CA THR A 10 19.25 -58.40 9.01
C THR A 10 18.27 -58.49 10.17
N PHE A 11 17.96 -57.36 10.82
CA PHE A 11 16.82 -57.25 11.71
C PHE A 11 15.54 -57.40 10.88
N SER A 12 14.94 -58.59 10.92
CA SER A 12 13.51 -58.72 10.67
C SER A 12 12.77 -58.14 11.89
N SER A 13 12.60 -56.82 11.94
CA SER A 13 11.67 -56.24 12.90
C SER A 13 10.28 -56.67 12.47
N LEU A 14 9.66 -57.57 13.24
CA LEU A 14 8.22 -57.79 13.18
C LEU A 14 7.54 -56.42 13.26
N PRO A 15 6.57 -56.09 12.39
CA PRO A 15 5.87 -54.82 12.47
C PRO A 15 5.28 -54.71 13.87
N SER A 16 5.51 -53.57 14.53
CA SER A 16 5.00 -53.37 15.87
C SER A 16 3.47 -53.40 15.83
N GLN A 17 2.82 -53.77 16.94
CA GLN A 17 1.35 -53.77 17.04
C GLN A 17 0.74 -52.44 16.55
N VAL A 18 1.44 -51.34 16.82
CA VAL A 18 1.08 -49.97 16.42
C VAL A 18 1.18 -49.78 14.91
N ASP A 19 2.19 -50.36 14.25
CA ASP A 19 2.32 -50.29 12.79
C ASP A 19 1.20 -51.07 12.08
N LEU A 20 0.75 -52.18 12.68
CA LEU A 20 -0.37 -52.96 12.16
C LEU A 20 -1.71 -52.26 12.38
N GLU A 21 -1.94 -51.67 13.57
CA GLU A 21 -3.12 -50.82 13.82
C GLU A 21 -3.16 -49.60 12.90
N LEU A 22 -2.01 -48.97 12.64
CA LEU A 22 -1.93 -47.85 11.71
C LEU A 22 -2.26 -48.30 10.28
N LEU A 23 -1.74 -49.46 9.85
CA LEU A 23 -2.04 -50.00 8.52
C LEU A 23 -3.52 -50.34 8.38
N GLU A 24 -4.12 -50.93 9.42
CA GLU A 24 -5.55 -51.26 9.48
C GLU A 24 -6.41 -50.00 9.38
N ALA A 25 -6.07 -48.94 10.13
CA ALA A 25 -6.75 -47.65 10.07
C ALA A 25 -6.64 -46.95 8.70
N LEU A 26 -5.52 -47.14 7.98
CA LEU A 26 -5.32 -46.59 6.62
C LEU A 26 -6.01 -47.41 5.52
N LEU A 27 -6.26 -48.69 5.76
CA LEU A 27 -6.96 -49.61 4.84
C LEU A 27 -8.48 -49.60 5.05
N GLU A 28 -8.95 -49.04 6.16
CA GLU A 28 -10.36 -48.75 6.37
C GLU A 28 -10.83 -47.69 5.36
N PRO A 29 -11.98 -47.88 4.68
CA PRO A 29 -12.43 -46.94 3.66
C PRO A 29 -12.64 -45.55 4.28
N GLU A 30 -11.88 -44.55 3.82
CA GLU A 30 -11.92 -43.15 4.29
C GLU A 30 -13.35 -42.57 4.34
N ASP A 31 -14.24 -43.03 3.46
CA ASP A 31 -15.61 -42.54 3.31
C ASP A 31 -16.61 -43.09 4.34
N ALA A 32 -16.28 -44.16 5.07
CA ALA A 32 -17.26 -44.82 5.97
C ALA A 32 -17.37 -44.17 7.35
N ASN A 33 -16.43 -43.32 7.74
CA ASN A 33 -16.34 -42.76 9.09
C ASN A 33 -16.03 -41.26 9.14
N TYR A 34 -16.07 -40.55 8.01
CA TYR A 34 -15.81 -39.10 7.99
C TYR A 34 -17.12 -38.33 8.25
N PRO A 35 -17.24 -37.55 9.35
CA PRO A 35 -18.48 -36.84 9.69
C PRO A 35 -18.90 -35.75 8.71
N TRP A 36 -18.04 -35.42 7.74
CA TRP A 36 -18.24 -34.38 6.74
C TRP A 36 -18.15 -34.95 5.31
N ASN A 37 -18.58 -36.18 5.09
CA ASN A 37 -18.60 -36.75 3.74
C ASN A 37 -19.64 -36.03 2.87
N PRO A 38 -19.24 -35.19 1.88
CA PRO A 38 -20.19 -34.46 1.06
C PRO A 38 -20.90 -35.37 0.03
N GLY A 39 -20.47 -36.62 -0.12
CA GLY A 39 -21.13 -37.63 -0.96
C GLY A 39 -22.16 -38.49 -0.23
N ASP A 40 -22.39 -38.26 1.07
CA ASP A 40 -23.44 -38.91 1.84
C ASP A 40 -24.81 -38.29 1.54
N GLU A 41 -25.84 -39.13 1.46
CA GLU A 41 -27.22 -38.70 1.18
C GLU A 41 -27.77 -37.83 2.32
N GLU A 42 -27.29 -38.05 3.56
CA GLU A 42 -27.64 -37.23 4.73
C GLU A 42 -26.98 -35.83 4.70
N SER A 43 -25.83 -35.68 4.04
CA SER A 43 -25.11 -34.40 3.93
C SER A 43 -25.85 -33.42 3.03
N GLU A 44 -26.40 -33.89 1.90
CA GLU A 44 -27.20 -33.07 0.99
C GLU A 44 -28.43 -32.47 1.71
N ALA A 45 -29.11 -33.28 2.54
CA ALA A 45 -30.26 -32.82 3.32
C ALA A 45 -29.86 -31.74 4.35
N TYR A 46 -28.72 -31.90 5.02
CA TYR A 46 -28.19 -30.92 5.96
C TYR A 46 -27.83 -29.59 5.28
N PHE A 47 -27.15 -29.63 4.13
CA PHE A 47 -26.80 -28.42 3.38
C PHE A 47 -28.03 -27.73 2.82
N GLN A 48 -29.03 -28.47 2.32
CA GLN A 48 -30.30 -27.87 1.88
C GLN A 48 -31.07 -27.19 3.01
N GLU A 49 -31.06 -27.73 4.23
CA GLU A 49 -31.67 -27.07 5.39
C GLU A 49 -30.94 -25.76 5.74
N LEU A 50 -29.60 -25.76 5.70
CA LEU A 50 -28.79 -24.56 5.91
C LEU A 50 -29.03 -23.50 4.83
N GLU A 51 -29.13 -23.88 3.57
CA GLU A 51 -29.42 -22.98 2.46
C GLU A 51 -30.81 -22.35 2.59
N GLN A 52 -31.82 -23.11 3.03
CA GLN A 52 -33.16 -22.58 3.31
C GLN A 52 -33.19 -21.64 4.52
N GLN A 53 -32.34 -21.86 5.53
CA GLN A 53 -32.18 -20.93 6.66
C GLN A 53 -31.50 -19.63 6.23
N PHE A 54 -30.67 -19.69 5.19
CA PHE A 54 -30.04 -18.51 4.61
C PHE A 54 -31.08 -17.79 3.75
N GLY A 55 -31.78 -16.81 4.33
CA GLY A 55 -32.81 -15.98 3.69
C GLY A 55 -32.29 -15.07 2.56
N MET A 56 -31.58 -15.63 1.59
CA MET A 56 -31.00 -14.94 0.44
C MET A 56 -32.05 -14.64 -0.62
N GLU A 57 -33.17 -15.35 -0.62
CA GLU A 57 -34.29 -15.17 -1.57
C GLU A 57 -34.92 -13.77 -1.46
N ASP A 58 -34.90 -13.14 -0.28
CA ASP A 58 -35.36 -11.76 -0.08
C ASP A 58 -34.39 -10.71 -0.67
N LEU A 59 -33.11 -11.07 -0.81
CA LEU A 59 -32.05 -10.19 -1.32
C LEU A 59 -31.87 -10.30 -2.86
N GLN A 60 -32.21 -11.45 -3.45
CA GLN A 60 -31.71 -11.88 -4.76
C GLN A 60 -32.32 -11.16 -5.97
N GLY A 61 -33.53 -10.64 -5.91
CA GLY A 61 -34.23 -10.13 -7.10
C GLY A 61 -34.20 -8.61 -7.25
N VAL A 62 -35.00 -7.94 -6.42
CA VAL A 62 -35.36 -6.54 -6.64
C VAL A 62 -34.38 -5.59 -5.95
N GLU A 63 -33.95 -5.93 -4.73
CA GLU A 63 -33.04 -5.09 -3.94
C GLU A 63 -31.63 -5.10 -4.54
N LEU A 64 -31.12 -6.27 -4.95
CA LEU A 64 -29.85 -6.38 -5.65
C LEU A 64 -29.84 -5.64 -7.00
N THR A 65 -30.90 -5.75 -7.81
CA THR A 65 -30.97 -5.06 -9.10
C THR A 65 -31.02 -3.55 -8.91
N LYS A 66 -31.81 -3.06 -7.95
CA LYS A 66 -31.88 -1.63 -7.64
C LYS A 66 -30.55 -1.11 -7.10
N ARG A 67 -29.95 -1.82 -6.13
CA ARG A 67 -28.69 -1.43 -5.50
C ARG A 67 -27.51 -1.50 -6.47
N SER A 68 -27.49 -2.47 -7.37
CA SER A 68 -26.48 -2.54 -8.44
C SER A 68 -26.67 -1.42 -9.45
N GLN A 69 -27.90 -1.09 -9.86
CA GLN A 69 -28.16 0.07 -10.72
C GLN A 69 -27.75 1.38 -10.05
N ASP A 70 -28.10 1.59 -8.77
CA ASP A 70 -27.69 2.78 -8.01
C ASP A 70 -26.16 2.87 -7.91
N PHE A 71 -25.49 1.73 -7.70
CA PHE A 71 -24.03 1.65 -7.69
C PHE A 71 -23.41 1.98 -9.06
N TYR A 72 -23.91 1.41 -10.15
CA TYR A 72 -23.40 1.69 -11.50
C TYR A 72 -23.67 3.15 -11.92
N ASN A 73 -24.85 3.70 -11.60
CA ASN A 73 -25.16 5.11 -11.83
C ASN A 73 -24.23 6.03 -11.02
N HIS A 74 -23.88 5.63 -9.80
CA HIS A 74 -22.92 6.36 -8.98
C HIS A 74 -21.51 6.32 -9.60
N LEU A 75 -21.06 5.14 -10.05
CA LEU A 75 -19.80 5.01 -10.79
C LEU A 75 -19.80 5.83 -12.07
N ASP A 76 -20.85 5.79 -12.88
CA ASP A 76 -20.96 6.59 -14.11
C ASP A 76 -20.91 8.09 -13.81
N THR A 77 -21.50 8.53 -12.69
CA THR A 77 -21.41 9.94 -12.25
C THR A 77 -19.98 10.32 -11.87
N LEU A 78 -19.29 9.47 -11.12
CA LEU A 78 -17.89 9.68 -10.73
C LEU A 78 -16.98 9.68 -11.97
N TRP A 79 -17.17 8.73 -12.89
CA TRP A 79 -16.40 8.63 -14.13
C TRP A 79 -16.73 9.71 -15.15
N SER A 80 -17.97 10.23 -15.17
CA SER A 80 -18.33 11.39 -16.02
C SER A 80 -17.59 12.65 -15.58
N GLY A 81 -17.33 12.82 -14.29
CA GLY A 81 -16.46 13.87 -13.77
C GLY A 81 -14.99 13.72 -14.17
N ILE A 82 -14.60 12.52 -14.62
CA ILE A 82 -13.25 12.15 -15.07
C ILE A 82 -13.18 12.14 -16.61
N THR A 83 -14.25 12.51 -17.34
CA THR A 83 -14.21 12.60 -18.80
C THR A 83 -13.25 13.70 -19.26
N ALA A 84 -12.00 13.27 -19.36
CA ALA A 84 -10.92 13.91 -20.05
C ALA A 84 -11.43 14.31 -21.44
N THR A 85 -11.43 15.62 -21.69
CA THR A 85 -11.33 16.06 -23.07
C THR A 85 -9.98 15.57 -23.63
N PRO A 86 -9.83 15.35 -24.95
CA PRO A 86 -8.62 14.72 -25.51
C PRO A 86 -7.34 15.56 -25.36
N ASP A 87 -7.43 16.75 -24.77
CA ASP A 87 -6.32 17.65 -24.43
C ASP A 87 -6.07 17.76 -22.90
N ASP A 88 -6.75 16.95 -22.08
CA ASP A 88 -7.02 17.24 -20.67
C ASP A 88 -6.18 16.50 -19.62
N ASN A 89 -4.93 16.19 -19.96
CA ASN A 89 -3.94 15.91 -18.92
C ASN A 89 -3.73 17.13 -18.01
N GLY A 90 -4.11 18.32 -18.51
CA GLY A 90 -4.13 19.59 -17.77
C GLY A 90 -5.10 19.60 -16.60
N ASN A 91 -6.42 19.39 -16.77
CA ASN A 91 -7.38 19.62 -15.67
C ASN A 91 -7.25 18.65 -14.50
N LEU A 92 -6.92 17.37 -14.73
CA LEU A 92 -6.72 16.41 -13.63
C LEU A 92 -5.46 16.76 -12.82
N GLN A 93 -4.35 17.06 -13.50
CA GLN A 93 -3.12 17.53 -12.86
C GLN A 93 -3.37 18.87 -12.15
N GLN A 94 -4.14 19.78 -12.76
CA GLN A 94 -4.51 21.07 -12.19
C GLN A 94 -5.34 20.89 -10.91
N ALA A 95 -6.32 20.00 -10.89
CA ALA A 95 -7.13 19.73 -9.71
C ALA A 95 -6.30 19.13 -8.57
N VAL A 96 -5.41 18.19 -8.88
CA VAL A 96 -4.46 17.61 -7.92
C VAL A 96 -3.51 18.69 -7.38
N VAL A 97 -2.95 19.53 -8.25
CA VAL A 97 -2.09 20.65 -7.86
C VAL A 97 -2.83 21.64 -6.95
N LEU A 98 -4.07 22.00 -7.27
CA LEU A 98 -4.87 22.94 -6.47
C LEU A 98 -5.17 22.39 -5.07
N ASN A 99 -5.55 21.11 -4.97
CA ASN A 99 -5.79 20.46 -3.68
C ASN A 99 -4.50 20.38 -2.84
N LEU A 100 -3.38 20.07 -3.49
CA LEU A 100 -2.08 19.97 -2.84
C LEU A 100 -1.59 21.36 -2.38
N GLN A 101 -1.76 22.40 -3.19
CA GLN A 101 -1.48 23.78 -2.82
C GLN A 101 -2.32 24.22 -1.61
N GLU A 102 -3.60 23.89 -1.56
CA GLU A 102 -4.45 24.21 -0.42
C GLU A 102 -4.02 23.48 0.86
N THR A 103 -3.68 22.20 0.74
CA THR A 103 -3.16 21.38 1.85
C THR A 103 -1.81 21.88 2.36
N LEU A 104 -0.88 22.23 1.47
CA LEU A 104 0.41 22.79 1.84
C LEU A 104 0.27 24.20 2.44
N ARG A 105 -0.64 25.02 1.91
CA ARG A 105 -0.89 26.36 2.46
C ARG A 105 -1.48 26.29 3.86
N THR A 106 -2.44 25.40 4.09
CA THR A 106 -3.04 25.24 5.43
C THR A 106 -2.03 24.74 6.47
N THR A 107 -1.10 23.85 6.07
CA THR A 107 -0.10 23.26 6.96
C THR A 107 1.15 24.13 7.17
N PHE A 108 1.61 24.86 6.15
CA PHE A 108 2.90 25.58 6.18
C PHE A 108 2.82 27.11 6.00
N SER A 109 1.62 27.70 5.89
CA SER A 109 1.44 29.15 5.67
C SER A 109 2.13 30.05 6.69
N ALA A 110 2.32 29.59 7.93
CA ALA A 110 2.97 30.36 8.98
C ALA A 110 4.51 30.41 8.84
N CYS A 111 5.11 29.49 8.08
CA CYS A 111 6.54 29.21 8.16
C CYS A 111 7.31 29.39 6.85
N VAL A 112 6.65 29.37 5.69
CA VAL A 112 7.32 29.32 4.37
C VAL A 112 6.66 30.28 3.37
N PRO A 113 7.43 30.97 2.51
CA PRO A 113 6.87 31.79 1.43
C PRO A 113 5.96 30.99 0.50
N GLN A 114 4.78 31.53 0.20
CA GLN A 114 3.77 30.88 -0.65
C GLN A 114 4.30 30.57 -2.06
N ALA A 115 5.21 31.39 -2.58
CA ALA A 115 5.85 31.14 -3.88
C ALA A 115 6.61 29.80 -3.91
N LEU A 116 7.22 29.39 -2.79
CA LEU A 116 7.93 28.12 -2.69
C LEU A 116 6.97 26.94 -2.61
N LEU A 117 5.92 27.06 -1.79
CA LEU A 117 4.89 26.03 -1.66
C LEU A 117 4.21 25.75 -3.01
N ASN A 118 3.91 26.81 -3.78
CA ASN A 118 3.32 26.67 -5.10
C ASN A 118 4.27 25.97 -6.08
N THR A 119 5.56 26.31 -6.05
CA THR A 119 6.58 25.69 -6.90
C THR A 119 6.78 24.21 -6.57
N ILE A 120 6.81 23.87 -5.28
CA ILE A 120 6.92 22.48 -4.83
C ILE A 120 5.67 21.69 -5.24
N ALA A 121 4.47 22.26 -5.07
CA ALA A 121 3.22 21.58 -5.43
C ALA A 121 3.11 21.29 -6.93
N THR A 122 3.44 22.25 -7.79
CA THR A 122 3.42 22.06 -9.24
C THR A 122 4.45 21.01 -9.67
N LYS A 123 5.69 21.11 -9.16
CA LYS A 123 6.75 20.16 -9.51
C LYS A 123 6.52 18.77 -8.96
N ALA A 124 6.00 18.64 -7.75
CA ALA A 124 5.64 17.34 -7.19
C ALA A 124 4.57 16.65 -8.05
N ALA A 125 3.54 17.37 -8.50
CA ALA A 125 2.50 16.79 -9.37
C ALA A 125 3.04 16.38 -10.76
N GLU A 126 3.92 17.19 -11.36
CA GLU A 126 4.58 16.87 -12.63
C GLU A 126 5.46 15.62 -12.51
N ILE A 127 6.31 15.57 -11.48
CA ILE A 127 7.29 14.49 -11.27
C ILE A 127 6.61 13.19 -10.82
N PHE A 128 5.52 13.29 -10.05
CA PHE A 128 4.75 12.13 -9.61
C PHE A 128 4.17 11.33 -10.79
N ALA A 129 3.83 11.99 -11.90
CA ALA A 129 3.41 11.32 -13.13
C ALA A 129 4.54 10.48 -13.78
N ALA A 130 5.81 10.81 -13.52
CA ALA A 130 6.97 10.15 -14.14
C ALA A 130 7.42 8.85 -13.44
N ARG A 131 6.80 8.46 -12.31
CA ARG A 131 7.03 7.17 -11.63
C ARG A 131 8.51 6.84 -11.29
N GLN A 132 9.31 7.85 -10.97
CA GLN A 132 10.71 7.68 -10.57
C GLN A 132 10.88 7.23 -9.10
N LEU A 133 12.11 6.95 -8.67
CA LEU A 133 12.43 6.63 -7.27
C LEU A 133 12.19 7.84 -6.36
N MET A 134 11.61 7.63 -5.16
CA MET A 134 11.26 8.71 -4.21
C MET A 134 12.45 9.66 -3.92
N SER A 135 13.68 9.15 -3.80
CA SER A 135 14.88 9.97 -3.60
C SER A 135 15.17 10.90 -4.77
N GLU A 136 14.97 10.44 -6.00
CA GLU A 136 15.20 11.22 -7.23
C GLU A 136 14.11 12.28 -7.39
N GLN A 137 12.85 11.89 -7.14
CA GLN A 137 11.71 12.81 -7.17
C GLN A 137 11.87 13.98 -6.18
N LEU A 138 12.35 13.68 -4.97
CA LEU A 138 12.61 14.67 -3.94
C LEU A 138 13.71 15.66 -4.33
N VAL A 139 14.83 15.17 -4.89
CA VAL A 139 15.94 16.02 -5.31
C VAL A 139 15.55 16.90 -6.48
N GLU A 140 14.86 16.34 -7.47
CA GLU A 140 14.39 17.11 -8.63
C GLU A 140 13.41 18.22 -8.21
N CYS A 141 12.49 17.92 -7.29
CA CYS A 141 11.56 18.90 -6.75
C CYS A 141 12.28 20.02 -5.98
N VAL A 142 13.21 19.68 -5.07
CA VAL A 142 13.95 20.67 -4.27
C VAL A 142 14.92 21.50 -5.12
N GLN A 143 15.50 20.93 -6.18
CA GLN A 143 16.42 21.64 -7.05
C GLN A 143 15.76 22.80 -7.81
N THR A 144 14.44 22.73 -8.03
CA THR A 144 13.69 23.87 -8.59
C THR A 144 13.58 25.06 -7.63
N VAL A 145 13.63 24.80 -6.32
CA VAL A 145 13.55 25.80 -5.26
C VAL A 145 14.93 26.30 -4.83
N LEU A 146 15.93 25.42 -4.82
CA LEU A 146 17.32 25.72 -4.46
C LEU A 146 18.27 25.28 -5.60
N PRO A 147 18.36 26.06 -6.70
CA PRO A 147 19.17 25.68 -7.87
C PRO A 147 20.69 25.74 -7.61
N THR A 148 21.13 26.39 -6.53
CA THR A 148 22.55 26.51 -6.17
C THR A 148 23.11 25.26 -5.51
N TRP A 149 22.27 24.31 -5.12
CA TRP A 149 22.68 23.09 -4.43
C TRP A 149 23.03 21.96 -5.41
N GLY A 150 24.11 21.24 -5.11
CA GLY A 150 24.52 20.06 -5.88
C GLY A 150 23.57 18.89 -5.68
N THR A 151 23.32 18.12 -6.74
CA THR A 151 22.44 16.93 -6.72
C THR A 151 22.92 15.89 -5.71
N GLU A 152 24.23 15.66 -5.62
CA GLU A 152 24.83 14.71 -4.68
C GLU A 152 24.59 15.09 -3.21
N ASP A 153 24.73 16.38 -2.88
CA ASP A 153 24.49 16.86 -1.52
C ASP A 153 23.01 16.77 -1.15
N LEU A 154 22.12 17.12 -2.09
CA LEU A 154 20.68 16.96 -1.92
C LEU A 154 20.29 15.48 -1.76
N LEU A 155 20.91 14.55 -2.49
CA LEU A 155 20.67 13.11 -2.34
C LEU A 155 21.06 12.63 -0.94
N VAL A 156 22.19 13.09 -0.39
CA VAL A 156 22.59 12.76 0.98
C VAL A 156 21.57 13.28 1.99
N LEU A 157 21.08 14.50 1.80
CA LEU A 157 20.03 15.09 2.65
C LEU A 157 18.67 14.41 2.47
N ALA A 158 18.37 13.86 1.28
CA ALA A 158 17.14 13.15 0.92
C ALA A 158 17.04 11.74 1.53
N ARG A 159 18.17 11.09 1.82
CA ARG A 159 18.19 9.71 2.36
C ARG A 159 17.28 9.46 3.56
N PRO A 160 17.24 10.33 4.60
CA PRO A 160 16.36 10.14 5.76
C PRO A 160 14.86 10.19 5.42
N PHE A 161 14.49 10.81 4.30
CA PHE A 161 13.11 10.93 3.83
C PHE A 161 12.78 9.85 2.80
N ALA A 162 13.74 9.46 1.96
CA ALA A 162 13.54 8.45 0.91
C ALA A 162 13.60 6.99 1.41
N TYR A 163 14.37 6.70 2.46
CA TYR A 163 14.58 5.33 2.96
C TYR A 163 14.14 5.20 4.44
N ALA A 164 12.83 5.28 4.67
CA ALA A 164 12.22 5.24 6.00
C ALA A 164 12.00 3.82 6.59
N MET A 165 12.86 2.84 6.26
CA MET A 165 12.68 1.46 6.77
C MET A 165 13.10 1.23 8.24
N ARG A 166 13.60 2.26 8.96
CA ARG A 166 14.22 2.05 10.28
C ARG A 166 13.76 2.92 11.44
N SER A 167 12.94 3.95 11.24
CA SER A 167 12.24 4.66 12.32
C SER A 167 11.28 5.68 11.72
N SER A 168 10.00 5.61 12.13
CA SER A 168 8.89 6.56 11.93
C SER A 168 9.10 7.70 10.93
N GLU A 169 8.44 7.56 9.77
CA GLU A 169 8.22 8.58 8.72
C GLU A 169 7.79 9.95 9.27
N SER A 170 7.06 9.97 10.40
CA SER A 170 6.62 11.19 11.08
C SER A 170 7.72 11.94 11.83
N HIS A 171 8.80 11.29 12.27
CA HIS A 171 9.74 11.90 13.21
C HIS A 171 10.78 12.79 12.50
N ASN A 172 11.12 12.50 11.24
CA ASN A 172 12.06 13.29 10.45
C ASN A 172 11.40 14.54 9.85
N THR A 173 10.15 14.42 9.38
CA THR A 173 9.35 15.55 8.91
C THR A 173 8.94 16.45 10.08
N ALA A 174 8.42 15.90 11.17
CA ALA A 174 8.03 16.68 12.35
C ALA A 174 9.22 17.37 13.04
N SER A 175 10.42 16.75 13.05
CA SER A 175 11.61 17.39 13.64
C SER A 175 12.19 18.51 12.78
N ALA A 176 12.19 18.36 11.45
CA ALA A 176 12.56 19.46 10.54
C ALA A 176 11.60 20.65 10.69
N LEU A 177 10.31 20.37 10.90
CA LEU A 177 9.26 21.37 11.07
C LEU A 177 9.21 21.97 12.49
N SER A 178 9.57 21.21 13.53
CA SER A 178 9.63 21.74 14.90
C SER A 178 10.76 22.75 15.09
N ASN A 179 11.89 22.55 14.39
CA ASN A 179 12.97 23.53 14.37
C ASN A 179 12.55 24.82 13.63
N LEU A 180 11.68 24.71 12.63
CA LEU A 180 11.13 25.81 11.85
C LEU A 180 10.10 26.64 12.63
N ASN A 181 9.25 26.02 13.46
CA ASN A 181 8.30 26.75 14.31
C ASN A 181 8.97 27.74 15.29
N ASN A 182 10.27 27.58 15.54
CA ASN A 182 11.05 28.45 16.42
C ASN A 182 11.80 29.58 15.68
N SER A 183 11.76 29.64 14.34
CA SER A 183 12.56 30.60 13.56
C SER A 183 11.92 30.98 12.22
N GLU A 184 11.92 32.27 11.89
CA GLU A 184 11.41 32.77 10.60
C GLU A 184 12.25 32.24 9.43
N TRP A 185 11.61 31.89 8.31
CA TRP A 185 12.24 31.37 7.08
C TRP A 185 13.50 32.14 6.64
N ALA A 186 13.50 33.46 6.80
CA ALA A 186 14.60 34.32 6.40
C ALA A 186 15.87 34.11 7.25
N ALA A 187 15.72 33.75 8.53
CA ALA A 187 16.80 33.57 9.49
C ALA A 187 17.49 32.19 9.42
N LEU A 188 16.91 31.25 8.68
CA LEU A 188 17.42 29.88 8.56
C LEU A 188 18.69 29.80 7.71
N SER A 189 19.56 28.88 8.10
CA SER A 189 20.72 28.44 7.31
C SER A 189 20.27 27.83 5.97
N GLU A 190 21.12 27.89 4.96
CA GLU A 190 20.86 27.27 3.65
C GLU A 190 20.62 25.75 3.78
N VAL A 191 21.34 25.09 4.69
CA VAL A 191 21.16 23.65 4.98
C VAL A 191 19.78 23.38 5.60
N GLU A 192 19.29 24.28 6.45
CA GLU A 192 17.98 24.16 7.09
C GLU A 192 16.86 24.41 6.09
N LYS A 193 17.02 25.41 5.22
CA LYS A 193 16.11 25.68 4.10
C LYS A 193 16.01 24.47 3.17
N ALA A 194 17.14 23.82 2.86
CA ALA A 194 17.16 22.60 2.06
C ALA A 194 16.40 21.45 2.75
N LYS A 195 16.66 21.20 4.05
CA LYS A 195 15.96 20.16 4.83
C LYS A 195 14.45 20.41 4.94
N VAL A 196 14.03 21.65 5.17
CA VAL A 196 12.62 22.01 5.24
C VAL A 196 11.95 21.84 3.89
N SER A 197 12.57 22.31 2.81
CA SER A 197 12.02 22.15 1.44
C SER A 197 11.84 20.67 1.08
N LEU A 198 12.81 19.85 1.47
CA LEU A 198 12.79 18.40 1.28
C LEU A 198 11.73 17.71 2.14
N ALA A 199 11.52 18.15 3.38
CA ALA A 199 10.45 17.66 4.24
C ALA A 199 9.06 18.01 3.67
N ILE A 200 8.90 19.21 3.13
CA ILE A 200 7.66 19.67 2.47
C ILE A 200 7.40 18.85 1.20
N ALA A 201 8.43 18.62 0.37
CA ALA A 201 8.32 17.78 -0.82
C ALA A 201 7.96 16.33 -0.44
N SER A 202 8.56 15.77 0.61
CA SER A 202 8.21 14.44 1.12
C SER A 202 6.76 14.39 1.59
N TYR A 203 6.30 15.41 2.31
CA TYR A 203 4.90 15.50 2.73
C TYR A 203 3.95 15.58 1.53
N ALA A 204 4.27 16.39 0.52
CA ALA A 204 3.50 16.48 -0.72
C ALA A 204 3.37 15.12 -1.42
N PHE A 205 4.47 14.36 -1.55
CA PHE A 205 4.43 13.02 -2.15
C PHE A 205 3.65 12.01 -1.32
N THR A 206 3.75 12.06 0.02
CA THR A 206 2.91 11.19 0.88
C THR A 206 1.42 11.48 0.71
N GLN A 207 1.04 12.76 0.57
CA GLN A 207 -0.36 13.12 0.31
C GLN A 207 -0.83 12.63 -1.07
N LEU A 208 -0.01 12.77 -2.11
CA LEU A 208 -0.31 12.21 -3.44
C LEU A 208 -0.50 10.69 -3.39
N ASN A 209 0.34 9.98 -2.64
CA ASN A 209 0.26 8.53 -2.51
C ASN A 209 -0.98 8.09 -1.72
N ASN A 210 -1.36 8.84 -0.67
CA ASN A 210 -2.59 8.61 0.09
C ASN A 210 -3.83 8.83 -0.78
N SER A 211 -3.87 9.93 -1.55
CA SER A 211 -4.96 10.19 -2.49
C SER A 211 -5.08 9.15 -3.60
N GLN A 212 -4.00 8.46 -3.98
CA GLN A 212 -4.06 7.31 -4.89
C GLN A 212 -4.49 6.01 -4.20
N SER A 213 -4.25 5.86 -2.90
CA SER A 213 -4.64 4.66 -2.15
C SER A 213 -6.11 4.67 -1.73
N GLU A 214 -6.74 5.85 -1.69
CA GLU A 214 -8.17 6.05 -1.43
C GLU A 214 -9.05 5.95 -2.70
N LEU A 215 -8.44 5.83 -3.89
CA LEU A 215 -9.09 5.57 -5.19
C LEU A 215 -9.06 4.06 -5.51
#